data_AF-A0A3D3UXK4-F1
#
_entry.id   AF-A0A3D3UXK4-F1
#
_cell.length_a   1.000
_cell.length_b   1.000
_cell.length_c   1.000
_cell.angle_alpha   90.00
_cell.angle_beta   90.00
_cell.angle_gamma   90.00
#
_symmetry.space_group_name_H-M   'P 1'
#
loop_
_entity.id
_entity.type
_entity.pdbx_description
1 polymer ?
#
loop_
_entity_poly.entity_id
_entity_poly.type
_entity_poly.pdbx_seq_one_letter_code
_entity_poly.pdbx_strand_id
1 'polypeptide(L)'
;DLWQRPFFNRVRYFFFYCTANHGEIRPFGDSAEGGGPGARGGSGYAELMSFHAHRYNDPYIGWWVKQIPGYRGQKGGFGALLHEDELPAKVPADLPDSRVFKGVGWAGLHSDLTQPERDTCLIFKSSPYGSVSHSHADQNGFAIMKGGTALAIPSGYYGPSYGKPHHAQWTRATKANNCILVNGQGQKIRSADAVGAIVDFKDAAGYSYLAGDATPAYMGRLNKWIRRILFLRPGLFLLLDEIEAPTQSKYQWLLHAFEKMEIQGGQVISHRRGATLDVNLACSHGLTLTQTDQFDTPYNYSIPKAYHRKKANHWHVTAETAKESKKTRIAAIMAVNGASEKFDVKLQHTSGWFGVTAAGDFGKVEGWIRIDESGALPESFAGTTISRQINLWGRSRDGEIFFT
;
A
#
# COMPACT_ATOMS: atom_id res chain seq x y z
N ASP A 1 -25.25 -4.68 26.74
CA ASP A 1 -24.21 -3.68 26.43
C ASP A 1 -23.69 -3.91 25.00
N LEU A 2 -23.98 -3.01 24.06
CA LEU A 2 -23.54 -3.11 22.66
C LEU A 2 -22.00 -3.17 22.53
N TRP A 3 -21.29 -2.52 23.45
CA TRP A 3 -19.83 -2.39 23.43
C TRP A 3 -19.09 -3.69 23.73
N GLN A 4 -19.78 -4.70 24.27
CA GLN A 4 -19.20 -6.04 24.48
C GLN A 4 -19.11 -6.85 23.19
N ARG A 5 -19.73 -6.42 22.09
CA ARG A 5 -19.67 -7.17 20.83
C ARG A 5 -18.23 -7.21 20.28
N PRO A 6 -17.77 -8.37 19.76
CA PRO A 6 -16.39 -8.52 19.28
C PRO A 6 -15.91 -7.47 18.27
N PHE A 7 -16.84 -6.94 17.46
CA PHE A 7 -16.56 -5.86 16.52
C PHE A 7 -16.03 -4.60 17.22
N PHE A 8 -16.78 -4.05 18.18
CA PHE A 8 -16.40 -2.80 18.85
C PHE A 8 -15.15 -2.97 19.74
N ASN A 9 -14.93 -4.20 20.23
CA ASN A 9 -13.71 -4.60 20.92
C ASN A 9 -12.45 -4.63 20.04
N ARG A 10 -12.57 -4.57 18.70
CA ARG A 10 -11.44 -4.74 17.78
C ARG A 10 -11.30 -3.62 16.74
N VAL A 11 -12.37 -2.89 16.43
CA VAL A 11 -12.42 -1.90 15.35
C VAL A 11 -11.37 -0.79 15.47
N ARG A 12 -11.02 -0.35 16.69
CA ARG A 12 -9.97 0.65 16.90
C ARG A 12 -8.60 0.22 16.36
N TYR A 13 -8.30 -1.08 16.39
CA TYR A 13 -7.07 -1.59 15.78
C TYR A 13 -7.09 -1.53 14.26
N PHE A 14 -8.26 -1.57 13.61
CA PHE A 14 -8.31 -1.31 12.17
C PHE A 14 -7.75 0.08 11.86
N PHE A 15 -8.17 1.11 12.58
CA PHE A 15 -7.63 2.46 12.37
C PHE A 15 -6.18 2.59 12.81
N PHE A 16 -5.79 1.95 13.91
CA PHE A 16 -4.42 1.97 14.42
C PHE A 16 -3.40 1.45 13.39
N TYR A 17 -3.72 0.37 12.68
CA TYR A 17 -2.83 -0.26 11.69
C TYR A 17 -3.12 0.15 10.23
N CYS A 18 -4.39 0.32 9.84
CA CYS A 18 -4.74 0.67 8.46
C CYS A 18 -4.78 2.19 8.22
N THR A 19 -4.02 2.96 9.00
CA THR A 19 -3.70 4.36 8.74
C THR A 19 -2.26 4.63 9.17
N ALA A 20 -1.56 5.54 8.48
CA ALA A 20 -0.34 6.11 9.02
C ALA A 20 -0.73 7.22 10.00
N ASN A 21 -0.21 7.21 11.23
CA ASN A 21 -0.57 8.21 12.25
C ASN A 21 -0.28 9.65 11.76
N HIS A 22 0.88 9.87 11.13
CA HIS A 22 1.23 11.16 10.53
C HIS A 22 0.74 11.30 9.08
N GLY A 23 -0.01 10.33 8.58
CA GLY A 23 -0.43 10.21 7.18
C GLY A 23 -1.22 11.41 6.69
N GLU A 24 -0.82 11.97 5.54
CA GLU A 24 -1.60 13.01 4.87
C GLU A 24 -2.81 12.44 4.10
N ILE A 25 -2.75 11.16 3.74
CA ILE A 25 -3.80 10.42 3.01
C ILE A 25 -4.45 9.33 3.88
N ARG A 26 -5.63 8.86 3.45
CA ARG A 26 -6.31 7.66 4.00
C ARG A 26 -6.59 6.72 2.84
N PRO A 27 -5.64 5.84 2.48
CA PRO A 27 -5.73 5.13 1.22
C PRO A 27 -6.96 4.23 1.17
N PHE A 28 -7.51 4.12 -0.04
CA PHE A 28 -8.71 3.39 -0.44
C PHE A 28 -10.06 3.99 -0.03
N GLY A 29 -11.01 3.82 -0.95
CA GLY A 29 -12.36 4.35 -0.86
C GLY A 29 -12.48 5.83 -1.17
N ASP A 30 -13.65 6.39 -0.90
CA ASP A 30 -13.94 7.77 -1.26
C ASP A 30 -13.09 8.77 -0.46
N SER A 31 -12.56 9.77 -1.16
CA SER A 31 -11.65 10.78 -0.61
C SER A 31 -10.30 10.21 -0.13
N ALA A 32 -9.82 9.16 -0.79
CA ALA A 32 -8.57 8.49 -0.41
C ALA A 32 -7.32 9.39 -0.51
N GLU A 33 -7.38 10.45 -1.33
CA GLU A 33 -6.27 11.36 -1.59
C GLU A 33 -5.96 12.33 -0.44
N GLY A 34 -6.71 12.29 0.67
CA GLY A 34 -6.45 13.20 1.77
C GLY A 34 -7.25 12.91 3.04
N GLY A 35 -6.94 13.66 4.09
CA GLY A 35 -7.64 13.57 5.37
C GLY A 35 -7.21 12.36 6.20
N GLY A 36 -5.97 11.91 6.04
CA GLY A 36 -5.34 11.00 7.01
C GLY A 36 -5.17 11.64 8.40
N PRO A 37 -4.81 10.86 9.42
CA PRO A 37 -4.73 11.36 10.80
C PRO A 37 -3.70 12.49 10.98
N GLY A 38 -2.64 12.55 10.16
CA GLY A 38 -1.67 13.66 10.19
C GLY A 38 -2.21 15.01 9.70
N ALA A 39 -3.41 15.05 9.15
CA ALA A 39 -4.04 16.28 8.67
C ALA A 39 -4.98 16.89 9.72
N ARG A 40 -4.92 18.22 9.85
CA ARG A 40 -5.88 19.03 10.65
C ARG A 40 -6.07 18.52 12.09
N GLY A 41 -4.99 18.14 12.77
CA GLY A 41 -5.03 17.71 14.17
C GLY A 41 -5.76 16.38 14.41
N GLY A 42 -5.78 15.47 13.42
CA GLY A 42 -6.43 14.16 13.53
C GLY A 42 -7.77 14.06 12.84
N SER A 43 -8.38 15.18 12.42
CA SER A 43 -9.73 15.17 11.83
C SER A 43 -10.69 14.35 12.72
N GLY A 44 -11.60 13.57 12.13
CA GLY A 44 -12.49 12.67 12.88
C GLY A 44 -11.81 11.46 13.56
N TYR A 45 -10.52 11.17 13.26
CA TYR A 45 -9.82 10.03 13.88
C TYR A 45 -9.49 10.31 15.34
N ALA A 46 -9.00 11.52 15.66
CA ALA A 46 -8.65 11.86 17.04
C ALA A 46 -9.87 11.71 17.95
N GLU A 47 -11.05 12.18 17.53
CA GLU A 47 -12.29 12.05 18.30
C GLU A 47 -12.70 10.59 18.51
N LEU A 48 -12.83 9.84 17.40
CA LEU A 48 -13.24 8.43 17.43
C LEU A 48 -12.29 7.58 18.28
N MET A 49 -10.98 7.75 18.08
CA MET A 49 -9.97 6.93 18.75
C MET A 49 -9.81 7.32 20.22
N SER A 50 -9.98 8.60 20.59
CA SER A 50 -10.02 9.03 22.00
C SER A 50 -11.19 8.37 22.74
N PHE A 51 -12.38 8.38 22.14
CA PHE A 51 -13.55 7.72 22.70
C PHE A 51 -13.29 6.22 22.93
N HIS A 52 -12.71 5.54 21.94
CA HIS A 52 -12.34 4.14 22.08
C HIS A 52 -11.24 3.89 23.14
N ALA A 53 -10.27 4.79 23.29
CA ALA A 53 -9.24 4.68 24.31
C ALA A 53 -9.85 4.69 25.72
N HIS A 54 -10.73 5.67 26.01
CA HIS A 54 -11.42 5.72 27.31
C HIS A 54 -12.39 4.55 27.51
N ARG A 55 -13.23 4.26 26.51
CA ARG A 55 -14.29 3.25 26.63
C ARG A 55 -13.76 1.86 26.96
N TYR A 56 -12.57 1.53 26.46
CA TYR A 56 -11.92 0.22 26.66
C TYR A 56 -10.71 0.28 27.59
N ASN A 57 -10.40 1.45 28.16
CA ASN A 57 -9.16 1.70 28.88
C ASN A 57 -7.92 1.18 28.12
N ASP A 58 -7.86 1.46 26.82
CA ASP A 58 -6.82 0.93 25.93
C ASP A 58 -5.66 1.92 25.82
N PRO A 59 -4.51 1.65 26.48
CA PRO A 59 -3.43 2.62 26.56
C PRO A 59 -2.67 2.75 25.24
N TYR A 60 -2.74 1.78 24.33
CA TYR A 60 -2.08 1.89 23.03
C TYR A 60 -2.80 2.87 22.12
N ILE A 61 -4.13 2.87 22.17
CA ILE A 61 -4.96 3.78 21.38
C ILE A 61 -4.83 5.21 21.88
N GLY A 62 -4.81 5.42 23.21
CA GLY A 62 -4.60 6.76 23.74
C GLY A 62 -3.18 7.28 23.49
N TRP A 63 -2.15 6.42 23.53
CA TRP A 63 -0.81 6.78 23.07
C TRP A 63 -0.79 7.18 21.59
N TRP A 64 -1.45 6.41 20.73
CA TRP A 64 -1.55 6.69 19.28
C TRP A 64 -2.21 8.04 19.02
N VAL A 65 -3.31 8.37 19.71
CA VAL A 65 -3.95 9.69 19.58
C VAL A 65 -3.00 10.82 19.98
N LYS A 66 -2.24 10.64 21.06
CA LYS A 66 -1.26 11.64 21.52
C LYS A 66 -0.13 11.89 20.51
N GLN A 67 0.15 10.95 19.61
CA GLN A 67 1.17 11.15 18.57
C GLN A 67 0.67 11.96 17.37
N ILE A 68 -0.65 12.15 17.21
CA ILE A 68 -1.21 12.84 16.05
C ILE A 68 -0.66 14.27 15.96
N PRO A 69 -0.07 14.67 14.81
CA PRO A 69 0.43 16.03 14.60
C PRO A 69 -0.65 17.08 14.84
N GLY A 70 -0.39 17.99 15.78
CA GLY A 70 -1.28 19.10 16.10
C GLY A 70 -2.46 18.75 17.01
N TYR A 71 -2.53 17.52 17.55
CA TYR A 71 -3.47 17.18 18.62
C TYR A 71 -3.15 18.00 19.88
N ARG A 72 -4.18 18.57 20.52
CA ARG A 72 -4.05 19.46 21.69
C ARG A 72 -5.00 19.08 22.84
N GLY A 73 -5.44 17.82 22.89
CA GLY A 73 -6.50 17.36 23.79
C GLY A 73 -7.91 17.60 23.24
N GLN A 74 -8.91 16.96 23.85
CA GLN A 74 -10.33 17.14 23.51
C GLN A 74 -10.88 18.41 24.15
N LYS A 75 -10.85 19.54 23.41
CA LYS A 75 -11.33 20.83 23.94
C LYS A 75 -12.80 21.16 23.63
N GLY A 76 -13.55 20.22 23.07
CA GLY A 76 -14.98 20.42 22.74
C GLY A 76 -15.59 19.23 22.00
N GLY A 77 -16.91 19.27 21.79
CA GLY A 77 -17.67 18.18 21.19
C GLY A 77 -18.20 17.17 22.21
N PHE A 78 -18.82 16.09 21.74
CA PHE A 78 -19.48 15.11 22.60
C PHE A 78 -18.48 14.30 23.44
N GLY A 79 -17.27 14.04 22.91
CA GLY A 79 -16.22 13.32 23.64
C GLY A 79 -15.72 14.04 24.90
N ALA A 80 -15.51 15.35 24.83
CA ALA A 80 -15.08 16.18 25.97
C ALA A 80 -16.11 16.29 27.10
N LEU A 81 -17.38 15.94 26.84
CA LEU A 81 -18.44 15.91 27.86
C LEU A 81 -18.54 14.54 28.56
N LEU A 82 -18.01 13.48 27.95
CA LEU A 82 -18.19 12.11 28.41
C LEU A 82 -16.98 11.55 29.16
N HIS A 83 -15.79 12.09 28.90
CA HIS A 83 -14.53 11.54 29.38
C HIS A 83 -13.62 12.63 29.92
N GLU A 84 -12.72 12.23 30.82
CA GLU A 84 -11.63 13.09 31.29
C GLU A 84 -10.70 13.47 30.12
N ASP A 85 -10.01 14.60 30.26
CA ASP A 85 -9.09 15.09 29.22
C ASP A 85 -7.88 14.16 28.99
N GLU A 86 -7.46 13.43 30.03
CA GLU A 86 -6.24 12.62 30.00
C GLU A 86 -6.49 11.20 29.47
N LEU A 87 -5.88 10.89 28.33
CA LEU A 87 -5.99 9.56 27.71
C LEU A 87 -5.08 8.54 28.39
N PRO A 88 -5.54 7.29 28.64
CA PRO A 88 -4.66 6.20 29.02
C PRO A 88 -3.61 6.01 27.92
N ALA A 89 -2.32 5.96 28.28
CA ALA A 89 -1.25 5.97 27.28
C ALA A 89 -0.10 5.04 27.66
N LYS A 90 0.29 4.15 26.74
CA LYS A 90 1.48 3.29 26.80
C LYS A 90 2.04 3.12 25.37
N VAL A 91 3.36 3.24 25.24
CA VAL A 91 4.07 3.00 23.96
C VAL A 91 3.81 1.54 23.50
N PRO A 92 3.43 1.31 22.24
CA PRO A 92 3.06 -0.01 21.72
C PRO A 92 4.24 -0.92 21.38
N ALA A 93 5.31 -0.90 22.18
CA ALA A 93 6.54 -1.67 21.91
C ALA A 93 6.35 -3.21 21.99
N ASP A 94 5.24 -3.67 22.56
CA ASP A 94 4.86 -5.08 22.68
C ASP A 94 3.75 -5.50 21.71
N LEU A 95 3.37 -4.63 20.77
CA LEU A 95 2.46 -4.96 19.68
C LEU A 95 3.25 -5.36 18.41
N PRO A 96 2.72 -6.27 17.58
CA PRO A 96 3.29 -6.53 16.27
C PRO A 96 3.25 -5.24 15.42
N ASP A 97 4.24 -5.04 14.57
CA ASP A 97 4.31 -3.85 13.72
C ASP A 97 3.30 -3.92 12.55
N SER A 98 2.89 -5.13 12.17
CA SER A 98 1.97 -5.31 11.03
C SER A 98 0.76 -6.13 11.42
N ARG A 99 -0.39 -5.84 10.78
CA ARG A 99 -1.63 -6.56 11.04
C ARG A 99 -2.52 -6.68 9.81
N VAL A 100 -3.13 -7.86 9.68
CA VAL A 100 -4.14 -8.17 8.68
C VAL A 100 -5.55 -8.19 9.28
N PHE A 101 -6.51 -7.66 8.52
CA PHE A 101 -7.94 -7.67 8.82
C PHE A 101 -8.67 -8.45 7.73
N LYS A 102 -8.55 -9.79 7.76
CA LYS A 102 -9.10 -10.69 6.72
C LYS A 102 -10.60 -10.48 6.45
N GLY A 103 -11.38 -10.11 7.48
CA GLY A 103 -12.81 -9.84 7.33
C GLY A 103 -13.14 -8.70 6.37
N VAL A 104 -12.27 -7.69 6.24
CA VAL A 104 -12.42 -6.59 5.27
C VAL A 104 -11.38 -6.64 4.15
N GLY A 105 -10.36 -7.50 4.28
CA GLY A 105 -9.28 -7.68 3.32
C GLY A 105 -8.32 -6.50 3.23
N TRP A 106 -7.94 -5.96 4.39
CA TRP A 106 -6.94 -4.90 4.51
C TRP A 106 -5.76 -5.36 5.35
N ALA A 107 -4.58 -4.81 5.08
CA ALA A 107 -3.41 -4.96 5.95
C ALA A 107 -2.65 -3.64 6.06
N GLY A 108 -2.16 -3.35 7.26
CA GLY A 108 -1.21 -2.27 7.52
C GLY A 108 0.14 -2.87 7.90
N LEU A 109 1.19 -2.47 7.19
CA LEU A 109 2.56 -2.92 7.38
C LEU A 109 3.41 -1.73 7.78
N HIS A 110 3.97 -1.77 9.00
CA HIS A 110 4.75 -0.66 9.55
C HIS A 110 6.19 -1.09 9.83
N SER A 111 7.10 -0.12 9.71
CA SER A 111 8.51 -0.31 10.05
C SER A 111 8.76 -0.22 11.55
N ASP A 112 8.01 0.66 12.23
CA ASP A 112 8.10 0.87 13.67
C ASP A 112 6.90 1.72 14.11
N LEU A 113 5.91 1.07 14.75
CA LEU A 113 4.73 1.77 15.26
C LEU A 113 5.06 2.78 16.37
N THR A 114 6.22 2.66 17.02
CA THR A 114 6.62 3.52 18.13
C THR A 114 7.23 4.86 17.67
N GLN A 115 7.60 4.98 16.40
CA GLN A 115 8.21 6.17 15.77
C GLN A 115 7.41 6.63 14.54
N PRO A 116 6.17 7.14 14.70
CA PRO A 116 5.27 7.46 13.58
C PRO A 116 5.81 8.54 12.61
N GLU A 117 6.72 9.39 13.07
CA GLU A 117 7.41 10.39 12.25
C GLU A 117 8.51 9.80 11.35
N ARG A 118 8.98 8.59 11.66
CA ARG A 118 9.95 7.84 10.86
C ARG A 118 9.35 6.61 10.19
N ASP A 119 8.08 6.31 10.45
CA ASP A 119 7.49 5.07 10.01
C ASP A 119 7.36 4.96 8.48
N THR A 120 7.91 3.90 7.90
CA THR A 120 7.56 3.42 6.57
C THR A 120 6.29 2.56 6.67
N CYS A 121 5.19 3.09 6.16
CA CYS A 121 3.87 2.45 6.21
C CYS A 121 3.42 2.03 4.81
N LEU A 122 3.07 0.76 4.65
CA LEU A 122 2.35 0.24 3.48
C LEU A 122 0.94 -0.20 3.90
N ILE A 123 -0.08 0.32 3.24
CA ILE A 123 -1.46 -0.13 3.41
C ILE A 123 -1.89 -0.86 2.14
N PHE A 124 -2.37 -2.09 2.31
CA PHE A 124 -2.74 -3.00 1.23
C PHE A 124 -4.23 -3.36 1.31
N LYS A 125 -4.88 -3.47 0.16
CA LYS A 125 -6.28 -3.91 0.06
C LYS A 125 -6.46 -5.03 -0.97
N SER A 126 -7.05 -6.14 -0.52
CA SER A 126 -7.63 -7.18 -1.38
C SER A 126 -8.84 -7.77 -0.67
N SER A 127 -10.03 -7.27 -1.05
CA SER A 127 -11.20 -7.24 -0.18
C SER A 127 -12.34 -8.14 -0.67
N PRO A 128 -12.99 -8.90 0.25
CA PRO A 128 -14.17 -9.70 -0.09
C PRO A 128 -15.41 -8.85 -0.39
N TYR A 129 -15.34 -7.52 -0.21
CA TYR A 129 -16.44 -6.60 -0.49
C TYR A 129 -16.50 -6.14 -1.95
N GLY A 130 -15.51 -6.50 -2.76
CA GLY A 130 -15.42 -6.05 -4.15
C GLY A 130 -15.28 -4.53 -4.28
N SER A 131 -15.97 -3.95 -5.25
CA SER A 131 -15.88 -2.53 -5.64
C SER A 131 -17.20 -1.77 -5.47
N VAL A 132 -18.06 -2.22 -4.54
CA VAL A 132 -19.39 -1.64 -4.28
C VAL A 132 -19.36 -0.46 -3.31
N SER A 133 -20.44 0.32 -3.30
CA SER A 133 -20.62 1.43 -2.36
C SER A 133 -19.42 2.40 -2.41
N HIS A 134 -18.79 2.69 -1.29
CA HIS A 134 -17.60 3.55 -1.18
C HIS A 134 -16.27 2.81 -1.43
N SER A 135 -16.27 1.51 -1.77
CA SER A 135 -15.07 0.80 -2.25
C SER A 135 -14.86 1.03 -3.74
N HIS A 136 -13.61 0.95 -4.20
CA HIS A 136 -13.22 1.14 -5.60
C HIS A 136 -12.78 -0.20 -6.22
N ALA A 137 -12.45 -0.18 -7.52
CA ALA A 137 -11.96 -1.35 -8.26
C ALA A 137 -10.43 -1.46 -8.08
N ASP A 138 -10.02 -1.61 -6.83
CA ASP A 138 -8.65 -1.44 -6.30
C ASP A 138 -8.16 -2.69 -5.54
N GLN A 139 -8.65 -3.89 -5.85
CA GLN A 139 -8.13 -5.12 -5.26
C GLN A 139 -6.64 -5.30 -5.60
N ASN A 140 -5.88 -5.87 -4.68
CA ASN A 140 -4.41 -5.94 -4.68
C ASN A 140 -3.72 -4.57 -4.79
N GLY A 141 -4.43 -3.46 -4.56
CA GLY A 141 -3.84 -2.12 -4.51
C GLY A 141 -3.02 -1.90 -3.25
N PHE A 142 -2.03 -1.02 -3.34
CA PHE A 142 -1.22 -0.57 -2.20
C PHE A 142 -1.05 0.94 -2.18
N ALA A 143 -0.73 1.50 -1.02
CA ALA A 143 -0.24 2.86 -0.84
C ALA A 143 0.96 2.84 0.10
N ILE A 144 1.93 3.73 -0.13
CA ILE A 144 3.17 3.80 0.66
C ILE A 144 3.36 5.23 1.17
N MET A 145 3.64 5.34 2.47
CA MET A 145 3.97 6.58 3.15
C MET A 145 5.27 6.44 3.95
N LYS A 146 6.02 7.53 4.10
CA LYS A 146 7.18 7.64 4.99
C LYS A 146 7.00 8.82 5.94
N GLY A 147 6.97 8.56 7.24
CA GLY A 147 6.67 9.57 8.26
C GLY A 147 5.35 10.29 7.99
N GLY A 148 4.39 9.60 7.36
CA GLY A 148 3.12 10.16 6.92
C GLY A 148 3.11 10.90 5.58
N THR A 149 4.26 11.11 4.93
CA THR A 149 4.35 11.69 3.59
C THR A 149 4.04 10.64 2.53
N ALA A 150 3.13 10.95 1.61
CA ALA A 150 2.62 9.97 0.64
C ALA A 150 3.49 9.87 -0.63
N LEU A 151 4.04 8.68 -0.89
CA LEU A 151 4.97 8.41 -1.98
C LEU A 151 4.36 7.58 -3.11
N ALA A 152 3.46 6.65 -2.77
CA ALA A 152 2.60 5.93 -3.70
C ALA A 152 1.15 6.07 -3.25
N ILE A 153 0.27 6.58 -4.12
CA ILE A 153 -1.10 6.98 -3.74
C ILE A 153 -2.16 6.33 -4.64
N PRO A 154 -3.40 6.12 -4.16
CA PRO A 154 -4.55 6.13 -5.07
C PRO A 154 -4.74 7.55 -5.61
N SER A 155 -4.98 7.67 -6.91
CA SER A 155 -4.95 8.95 -7.62
C SER A 155 -6.35 9.52 -7.91
N GLY A 156 -6.39 10.82 -8.21
CA GLY A 156 -7.62 11.56 -8.43
C GLY A 156 -8.22 12.14 -7.15
N TYR A 157 -9.36 12.81 -7.30
CA TYR A 157 -10.05 13.48 -6.21
C TYR A 157 -11.51 13.05 -6.17
N TYR A 158 -12.09 12.87 -4.99
CA TYR A 158 -13.48 12.43 -4.90
C TYR A 158 -14.52 13.39 -5.54
N GLY A 159 -14.24 14.69 -5.55
CA GLY A 159 -15.27 15.74 -5.67
C GLY A 159 -16.07 15.84 -6.99
N PRO A 160 -16.96 16.85 -7.10
CA PRO A 160 -17.59 17.61 -6.00
C PRO A 160 -18.68 16.83 -5.26
N SER A 161 -19.15 15.70 -5.80
CA SER A 161 -20.15 14.85 -5.17
C SER A 161 -20.09 13.42 -5.69
N TYR A 162 -20.72 12.49 -4.97
CA TYR A 162 -20.83 11.09 -5.37
C TYR A 162 -21.38 10.96 -6.79
N GLY A 163 -20.78 10.06 -7.57
CA GLY A 163 -21.23 9.72 -8.92
C GLY A 163 -20.86 10.72 -10.02
N LYS A 164 -20.14 11.81 -9.73
CA LYS A 164 -19.62 12.71 -10.77
C LYS A 164 -18.61 11.98 -11.68
N PRO A 165 -18.43 12.43 -12.94
CA PRO A 165 -17.66 11.65 -13.93
C PRO A 165 -16.26 11.27 -13.46
N HIS A 166 -15.49 12.23 -12.93
CA HIS A 166 -14.16 11.94 -12.40
C HIS A 166 -14.20 10.90 -11.27
N HIS A 167 -15.14 11.01 -10.34
CA HIS A 167 -15.32 9.97 -9.33
C HIS A 167 -15.66 8.60 -9.97
N ALA A 168 -16.70 8.56 -10.81
CA ALA A 168 -17.25 7.33 -11.36
C ALA A 168 -16.33 6.60 -12.35
N GLN A 169 -15.51 7.34 -13.11
CA GLN A 169 -14.75 6.84 -14.25
C GLN A 169 -13.22 6.87 -14.03
N TRP A 170 -12.74 7.76 -13.15
CA TRP A 170 -11.33 7.81 -12.74
C TRP A 170 -11.13 7.12 -11.40
N THR A 171 -11.52 7.76 -10.28
CA THR A 171 -11.09 7.32 -8.93
C THR A 171 -11.51 5.88 -8.62
N ARG A 172 -12.72 5.49 -9.04
CA ARG A 172 -13.24 4.13 -8.83
C ARG A 172 -12.59 3.06 -9.70
N ALA A 173 -11.85 3.45 -10.74
CA ALA A 173 -11.29 2.53 -11.71
C ALA A 173 -9.90 2.04 -11.30
N THR A 174 -9.55 0.82 -11.71
CA THR A 174 -8.23 0.22 -11.43
C THR A 174 -7.08 1.08 -11.94
N LYS A 175 -7.27 1.78 -13.07
CA LYS A 175 -6.28 2.69 -13.68
C LYS A 175 -5.87 3.88 -12.80
N ALA A 176 -6.65 4.20 -11.76
CA ALA A 176 -6.34 5.26 -10.81
C ALA A 176 -5.58 4.75 -9.57
N ASN A 177 -5.32 3.43 -9.48
CA ASN A 177 -4.78 2.77 -8.30
C ASN A 177 -3.48 2.04 -8.66
N ASN A 178 -2.60 1.83 -7.67
CA ASN A 178 -1.33 1.11 -7.81
C ASN A 178 -1.59 -0.41 -8.00
N CYS A 179 -2.12 -0.77 -9.16
CA CYS A 179 -2.66 -2.08 -9.52
C CYS A 179 -2.08 -2.51 -10.88
N ILE A 180 -2.70 -3.50 -11.53
CA ILE A 180 -2.39 -3.90 -12.90
C ILE A 180 -3.58 -3.74 -13.84
N LEU A 181 -3.33 -3.56 -15.13
CA LEU A 181 -4.32 -3.71 -16.19
C LEU A 181 -3.90 -4.86 -17.12
N VAL A 182 -4.88 -5.45 -17.80
CA VAL A 182 -4.68 -6.44 -18.86
C VAL A 182 -5.31 -5.90 -20.14
N ASN A 183 -4.51 -5.69 -21.19
CA ASN A 183 -4.93 -5.03 -22.43
C ASN A 183 -5.64 -3.69 -22.17
N GLY A 184 -5.15 -2.91 -21.21
CA GLY A 184 -5.75 -1.64 -20.79
C GLY A 184 -7.05 -1.76 -19.99
N GLN A 185 -7.50 -2.98 -19.66
CA GLN A 185 -8.72 -3.24 -18.91
C GLN A 185 -8.42 -3.55 -17.44
N GLY A 186 -9.20 -2.96 -16.54
CA GLY A 186 -9.12 -3.16 -15.09
C GLY A 186 -10.18 -4.11 -14.55
N GLN A 187 -10.30 -4.10 -13.22
CA GLN A 187 -11.31 -4.81 -12.46
C GLN A 187 -12.71 -4.26 -12.74
N LYS A 188 -13.75 -5.07 -12.48
CA LYS A 188 -15.13 -4.63 -12.62
C LYS A 188 -15.46 -3.58 -11.55
N ILE A 189 -15.87 -2.39 -12.00
CA ILE A 189 -16.31 -1.27 -11.15
C ILE A 189 -17.75 -1.51 -10.69
N ARG A 190 -18.05 -1.17 -9.42
CA ARG A 190 -19.39 -1.27 -8.80
C ARG A 190 -19.97 -2.69 -8.82
N SER A 191 -19.17 -3.66 -8.39
CA SER A 191 -19.60 -5.06 -8.29
C SER A 191 -19.17 -5.69 -6.97
N ALA A 192 -20.11 -6.37 -6.32
CA ALA A 192 -19.85 -7.12 -5.08
C ALA A 192 -19.08 -8.40 -5.39
N ASP A 193 -19.24 -8.93 -6.60
CA ASP A 193 -18.59 -10.16 -7.07
C ASP A 193 -17.13 -9.92 -7.50
N ALA A 194 -16.74 -8.65 -7.72
CA ALA A 194 -15.39 -8.27 -8.10
C ALA A 194 -14.41 -8.28 -6.90
N VAL A 195 -14.40 -9.40 -6.19
CA VAL A 195 -13.73 -9.59 -4.90
C VAL A 195 -12.23 -9.85 -5.05
N GLY A 196 -11.52 -9.60 -3.96
CA GLY A 196 -10.19 -10.13 -3.70
C GLY A 196 -10.12 -10.73 -2.30
N ALA A 197 -8.96 -11.28 -1.94
CA ALA A 197 -8.70 -11.80 -0.61
C ALA A 197 -7.22 -11.69 -0.26
N ILE A 198 -6.91 -11.46 1.02
CA ILE A 198 -5.57 -11.69 1.55
C ILE A 198 -5.45 -13.18 1.88
N VAL A 199 -4.67 -13.89 1.09
CA VAL A 199 -4.55 -15.36 1.13
C VAL A 199 -3.40 -15.84 2.02
N ASP A 200 -2.41 -15.00 2.28
CA ASP A 200 -1.31 -15.31 3.20
C ASP A 200 -0.83 -14.05 3.93
N PHE A 201 -0.34 -14.22 5.17
CA PHE A 201 0.19 -13.14 5.99
C PHE A 201 1.13 -13.69 7.07
N LYS A 202 2.30 -13.07 7.23
CA LYS A 202 3.25 -13.32 8.31
C LYS A 202 3.83 -12.00 8.81
N ASP A 203 4.06 -11.90 10.11
CA ASP A 203 4.79 -10.78 10.71
C ASP A 203 5.83 -11.33 11.69
N ALA A 204 7.00 -10.72 11.68
CA ALA A 204 8.13 -10.97 12.58
C ALA A 204 8.85 -9.64 12.83
N ALA A 205 9.85 -9.58 13.71
CA ALA A 205 10.56 -8.34 14.01
C ALA A 205 11.26 -7.75 12.78
N GLY A 206 11.98 -8.58 12.01
CA GLY A 206 12.74 -8.13 10.85
C GLY A 206 11.95 -7.94 9.55
N TYR A 207 10.75 -8.53 9.42
CA TYR A 207 9.96 -8.44 8.20
C TYR A 207 8.44 -8.62 8.39
N SER A 208 7.69 -8.25 7.35
CA SER A 208 6.32 -8.69 7.15
C SER A 208 6.12 -9.26 5.76
N TYR A 209 5.21 -10.21 5.63
CA TYR A 209 4.81 -10.79 4.36
C TYR A 209 3.30 -10.77 4.23
N LEU A 210 2.82 -10.53 3.01
CA LEU A 210 1.44 -10.80 2.62
C LEU A 210 1.34 -11.28 1.18
N ALA A 211 0.26 -12.01 0.90
CA ALA A 211 -0.19 -12.30 -0.47
C ALA A 211 -1.67 -11.98 -0.63
N GLY A 212 -2.01 -11.31 -1.73
CA GLY A 212 -3.39 -11.05 -2.13
C GLY A 212 -3.74 -11.73 -3.45
N ASP A 213 -4.94 -12.31 -3.52
CA ASP A 213 -5.55 -12.83 -4.75
C ASP A 213 -6.67 -11.89 -5.18
N ALA A 214 -6.54 -11.32 -6.38
CA ALA A 214 -7.53 -10.46 -7.00
C ALA A 214 -8.00 -11.01 -8.35
N THR A 215 -7.77 -12.30 -8.62
CA THR A 215 -8.22 -12.99 -9.84
C THR A 215 -9.72 -12.80 -10.09
N PRO A 216 -10.62 -13.00 -9.10
CA PRO A 216 -12.06 -12.85 -9.33
C PRO A 216 -12.47 -11.44 -9.77
N ALA A 217 -11.76 -10.40 -9.31
CA ALA A 217 -12.06 -9.00 -9.61
C ALA A 217 -12.02 -8.65 -11.12
N TYR A 218 -11.32 -9.44 -11.93
CA TYR A 218 -11.18 -9.24 -13.38
C TYR A 218 -12.29 -9.90 -14.20
N MET A 219 -13.20 -10.64 -13.55
CA MET A 219 -14.38 -11.26 -14.17
C MET A 219 -14.02 -12.09 -15.40
N GLY A 220 -13.04 -12.99 -15.27
CA GLY A 220 -12.59 -13.88 -16.34
C GLY A 220 -11.58 -13.29 -17.33
N ARG A 221 -11.19 -12.00 -17.20
CA ARG A 221 -10.09 -11.44 -18.00
C ARG A 221 -8.72 -11.96 -17.58
N LEU A 222 -8.61 -12.49 -16.37
CA LEU A 222 -7.42 -13.14 -15.83
C LEU A 222 -7.81 -14.51 -15.27
N ASN A 223 -6.95 -15.49 -15.49
CA ASN A 223 -6.98 -16.80 -14.83
C ASN A 223 -6.21 -16.77 -13.50
N LYS A 224 -5.29 -15.82 -13.34
CA LYS A 224 -4.52 -15.63 -12.11
C LYS A 224 -4.07 -14.18 -11.98
N TRP A 225 -4.22 -13.61 -10.80
CA TRP A 225 -3.43 -12.47 -10.34
C TRP A 225 -3.17 -12.56 -8.83
N ILE A 226 -1.98 -13.03 -8.49
CA ILE A 226 -1.48 -13.06 -7.12
C ILE A 226 -0.41 -11.98 -6.96
N ARG A 227 -0.60 -11.09 -5.99
CA ARG A 227 0.40 -10.11 -5.58
C ARG A 227 1.00 -10.52 -4.25
N ARG A 228 2.32 -10.69 -4.21
CA ARG A 228 3.08 -11.01 -3.00
C ARG A 228 3.93 -9.82 -2.62
N ILE A 229 3.96 -9.46 -1.35
CA ILE A 229 4.79 -8.36 -0.84
C ILE A 229 5.55 -8.88 0.38
N LEU A 230 6.87 -8.85 0.31
CA LEU A 230 7.77 -9.03 1.44
C LEU A 230 8.35 -7.66 1.80
N PHE A 231 8.06 -7.19 3.01
CA PHE A 231 8.64 -5.98 3.57
C PHE A 231 9.78 -6.33 4.52
N LEU A 232 11.02 -6.02 4.13
CA LEU A 232 12.20 -6.10 4.98
C LEU A 232 12.41 -4.74 5.64
N ARG A 233 12.31 -4.70 6.98
CA ARG A 233 12.41 -3.45 7.73
C ARG A 233 13.83 -2.87 7.67
N PRO A 234 13.96 -1.53 7.62
CA PRO A 234 12.90 -0.53 7.83
C PRO A 234 12.25 0.02 6.56
N GLY A 235 12.69 -0.34 5.36
CA GLY A 235 12.26 0.39 4.16
C GLY A 235 12.45 -0.31 2.82
N LEU A 236 12.59 -1.64 2.79
CA LEU A 236 12.76 -2.39 1.53
C LEU A 236 11.57 -3.31 1.28
N PHE A 237 10.83 -3.09 0.20
CA PHE A 237 9.76 -3.99 -0.23
C PHE A 237 10.17 -4.77 -1.48
N LEU A 238 9.87 -6.06 -1.47
CA LEU A 238 9.94 -6.95 -2.63
C LEU A 238 8.52 -7.34 -3.01
N LEU A 239 8.07 -6.86 -4.16
CA LEU A 239 6.74 -7.12 -4.70
C LEU A 239 6.83 -8.01 -5.93
N LEU A 240 6.06 -9.08 -5.97
CA LEU A 240 5.91 -9.97 -7.12
C LEU A 240 4.44 -10.05 -7.50
N ASP A 241 4.14 -9.69 -8.75
CA ASP A 241 2.88 -9.99 -9.40
C ASP A 241 3.03 -11.24 -10.27
N GLU A 242 2.24 -12.27 -10.00
CA GLU A 242 2.08 -13.47 -10.83
C GLU A 242 0.76 -13.35 -11.61
N ILE A 243 0.83 -13.19 -12.93
CA ILE A 243 -0.32 -12.85 -13.77
C ILE A 243 -0.50 -13.90 -14.87
N GLU A 244 -1.73 -14.37 -15.07
CA GLU A 244 -2.12 -15.24 -16.18
C GLU A 244 -3.44 -14.77 -16.81
N ALA A 245 -3.46 -14.60 -18.12
CA ALA A 245 -4.64 -14.32 -18.94
C ALA A 245 -5.03 -15.54 -19.79
N PRO A 246 -6.32 -15.67 -20.19
CA PRO A 246 -6.76 -16.77 -21.06
C PRO A 246 -6.13 -16.72 -22.47
N THR A 247 -5.74 -15.53 -22.92
CA THR A 247 -5.14 -15.28 -24.24
C THR A 247 -3.81 -14.53 -24.11
N GLN A 248 -3.02 -14.50 -25.19
CA GLN A 248 -1.86 -13.60 -25.27
C GLN A 248 -2.33 -12.17 -24.99
N SER A 249 -1.66 -11.50 -24.06
CA SER A 249 -2.07 -10.19 -23.57
C SER A 249 -0.85 -9.35 -23.21
N LYS A 250 -1.05 -8.03 -23.22
CA LYS A 250 -0.16 -7.08 -22.57
C LYS A 250 -0.65 -6.78 -21.15
N TYR A 251 0.30 -6.55 -20.26
CA TYR A 251 0.04 -6.20 -18.87
C TYR A 251 0.65 -4.85 -18.55
N GLN A 252 -0.07 -4.04 -17.79
CA GLN A 252 0.37 -2.71 -17.37
C GLN A 252 0.42 -2.65 -15.86
N TRP A 253 1.60 -2.41 -15.30
CA TRP A 253 1.79 -2.16 -13.87
C TRP A 253 1.77 -0.65 -13.60
N LEU A 254 0.99 -0.22 -12.60
CA LEU A 254 0.67 1.18 -12.38
C LEU A 254 1.26 1.69 -11.06
N LEU A 255 1.80 2.92 -11.11
CA LEU A 255 2.22 3.68 -9.94
C LEU A 255 1.77 5.13 -10.06
N HIS A 256 1.29 5.69 -8.96
CA HIS A 256 0.85 7.08 -8.91
C HIS A 256 1.44 7.85 -7.73
N ALA A 257 1.68 9.13 -7.97
CA ALA A 257 2.20 10.07 -6.98
C ALA A 257 1.53 11.44 -7.14
N PHE A 258 1.61 12.29 -6.11
CA PHE A 258 1.17 13.68 -6.21
C PHE A 258 2.10 14.53 -7.10
N GLU A 259 3.38 14.17 -7.14
CA GLU A 259 4.44 14.92 -7.82
C GLU A 259 5.01 14.09 -8.99
N LYS A 260 5.69 14.77 -9.91
CA LYS A 260 6.28 14.12 -11.08
C LYS A 260 7.33 13.12 -10.64
N MET A 261 7.25 11.90 -11.15
CA MET A 261 8.28 10.89 -10.90
C MET A 261 9.40 11.00 -11.92
N GLU A 262 10.62 10.70 -11.50
CA GLU A 262 11.77 10.51 -12.38
C GLU A 262 11.75 9.08 -12.95
N ILE A 263 12.12 8.92 -14.23
CA ILE A 263 12.13 7.62 -14.91
C ILE A 263 13.48 7.44 -15.59
N GLN A 264 14.17 6.35 -15.29
CA GLN A 264 15.47 6.00 -15.86
C GLN A 264 15.51 4.50 -16.18
N GLY A 265 15.29 4.14 -17.45
CA GLY A 265 15.16 2.73 -17.84
C GLY A 265 13.99 2.04 -17.13
N GLY A 266 14.29 1.02 -16.31
CA GLY A 266 13.31 0.30 -15.47
C GLY A 266 13.09 0.90 -14.07
N GLN A 267 13.73 2.02 -13.77
CA GLN A 267 13.64 2.70 -12.46
C GLN A 267 12.62 3.84 -12.49
N VAL A 268 11.87 3.99 -11.39
CA VAL A 268 10.92 5.08 -11.14
C VAL A 268 11.17 5.65 -9.75
N ILE A 269 11.39 6.96 -9.63
CA ILE A 269 11.66 7.62 -8.35
C ILE A 269 10.57 8.66 -8.05
N SER A 270 9.88 8.48 -6.92
CA SER A 270 8.88 9.40 -6.38
C SER A 270 9.49 10.16 -5.20
N HIS A 271 9.46 11.49 -5.26
CA HIS A 271 9.95 12.36 -4.19
C HIS A 271 8.81 13.21 -3.64
N ARG A 272 8.79 13.39 -2.32
CA ARG A 272 7.87 14.32 -1.67
C ARG A 272 8.37 14.69 -0.28
N ARG A 273 8.40 15.99 0.04
CA ARG A 273 8.78 16.54 1.36
C ARG A 273 10.02 15.88 1.98
N GLY A 274 11.04 15.62 1.17
CA GLY A 274 12.30 15.01 1.59
C GLY A 274 12.27 13.49 1.75
N ALA A 275 11.12 12.83 1.59
CA ALA A 275 11.03 11.38 1.49
C ALA A 275 11.10 10.93 0.03
N THR A 276 11.59 9.70 -0.18
CA THR A 276 11.82 9.11 -1.50
C THR A 276 11.33 7.66 -1.54
N LEU A 277 10.67 7.29 -2.63
CA LEU A 277 10.39 5.92 -3.03
C LEU A 277 11.11 5.64 -4.35
N ASP A 278 12.10 4.77 -4.32
CA ASP A 278 12.86 4.29 -5.49
C ASP A 278 12.36 2.89 -5.87
N VAL A 279 11.75 2.76 -7.05
CA VAL A 279 11.14 1.55 -7.56
C VAL A 279 11.94 1.04 -8.76
N ASN A 280 12.48 -0.16 -8.66
CA ASN A 280 13.14 -0.84 -9.77
C ASN A 280 12.28 -2.01 -10.24
N LEU A 281 11.92 -2.01 -11.52
CA LEU A 281 11.03 -2.99 -12.12
C LEU A 281 11.78 -4.00 -12.98
N ALA A 282 11.37 -5.26 -12.92
CA ALA A 282 11.90 -6.33 -13.77
C ALA A 282 10.79 -7.29 -14.24
N CYS A 283 10.92 -7.73 -15.48
CA CYS A 283 10.01 -8.70 -16.12
C CYS A 283 10.76 -9.39 -17.26
N SER A 284 10.63 -10.72 -17.39
CA SER A 284 11.28 -11.49 -18.47
C SER A 284 10.77 -11.11 -19.87
N HIS A 285 9.57 -10.53 -19.95
CA HIS A 285 8.98 -10.02 -21.19
C HIS A 285 9.38 -8.57 -21.52
N GLY A 286 10.26 -7.95 -20.73
CA GLY A 286 10.66 -6.55 -20.85
C GLY A 286 9.53 -5.58 -20.42
N LEU A 287 9.90 -4.33 -20.12
CA LEU A 287 8.96 -3.27 -19.74
C LEU A 287 9.26 -1.97 -20.48
N THR A 288 8.22 -1.31 -20.96
CA THR A 288 8.26 0.05 -21.49
C THR A 288 7.52 0.97 -20.52
N LEU A 289 8.23 1.96 -19.98
CA LEU A 289 7.69 2.90 -19.01
C LEU A 289 7.24 4.19 -19.70
N THR A 290 6.05 4.64 -19.34
CA THR A 290 5.50 5.94 -19.75
C THR A 290 4.94 6.66 -18.54
N GLN A 291 4.83 7.99 -18.62
CA GLN A 291 4.20 8.79 -17.58
C GLN A 291 3.37 9.93 -18.17
N THR A 292 2.28 10.25 -17.50
CA THR A 292 1.42 11.39 -17.78
C THR A 292 0.93 12.01 -16.48
N ASP A 293 0.60 13.31 -16.51
CA ASP A 293 -0.15 13.97 -15.44
C ASP A 293 -1.67 14.04 -15.75
N GLN A 294 -2.10 13.59 -16.93
CA GLN A 294 -3.48 13.73 -17.34
C GLN A 294 -4.37 12.65 -16.73
N PHE A 295 -5.43 13.08 -16.06
CA PHE A 295 -6.59 12.23 -15.81
C PHE A 295 -7.38 12.06 -17.12
N ASP A 296 -7.64 10.83 -17.55
CA ASP A 296 -8.46 10.60 -18.75
C ASP A 296 -9.90 11.10 -18.60
N THR A 297 -10.37 11.21 -17.35
CA THR A 297 -11.58 11.92 -16.98
C THR A 297 -11.17 13.12 -16.13
N PRO A 298 -10.96 14.32 -16.69
CA PRO A 298 -10.51 15.49 -15.93
C PRO A 298 -11.43 15.82 -14.75
N TYR A 299 -10.88 16.39 -13.67
CA TYR A 299 -11.64 16.69 -12.44
C TYR A 299 -12.90 17.52 -12.68
N ASN A 300 -12.82 18.54 -13.55
CA ASN A 300 -13.94 19.42 -13.88
C ASN A 300 -14.78 18.95 -15.08
N TYR A 301 -14.57 17.71 -15.57
CA TYR A 301 -15.32 17.16 -16.71
C TYR A 301 -16.82 17.07 -16.40
N SER A 302 -17.63 17.67 -17.28
CA SER A 302 -19.09 17.84 -17.14
C SER A 302 -19.53 18.51 -15.82
N ILE A 303 -18.66 19.30 -15.20
CA ILE A 303 -19.01 20.16 -14.07
C ILE A 303 -19.31 21.57 -14.60
N PRO A 304 -20.43 22.22 -14.21
CA PRO A 304 -20.70 23.60 -14.60
C PRO A 304 -19.58 24.53 -14.14
N LYS A 305 -19.21 25.51 -14.97
CA LYS A 305 -18.07 26.43 -14.71
C LYS A 305 -18.11 27.07 -13.32
N ALA A 306 -19.31 27.43 -12.83
CA ALA A 306 -19.51 28.01 -11.50
C ALA A 306 -19.05 27.12 -10.33
N TYR A 307 -18.92 25.80 -10.55
CA TYR A 307 -18.48 24.82 -9.54
C TYR A 307 -17.08 24.25 -9.82
N HIS A 308 -16.35 24.80 -10.79
CA HIS A 308 -15.00 24.37 -11.07
C HIS A 308 -14.11 24.61 -9.85
N ARG A 309 -13.30 23.61 -9.50
CA ARG A 309 -12.26 23.77 -8.48
C ARG A 309 -10.90 23.64 -9.14
N LYS A 310 -9.95 24.45 -8.68
CA LYS A 310 -8.54 24.31 -9.05
C LYS A 310 -7.96 23.14 -8.27
N LYS A 311 -7.63 22.06 -8.97
CA LYS A 311 -7.01 20.86 -8.44
C LYS A 311 -5.78 20.56 -9.28
N ALA A 312 -4.66 20.27 -8.61
CA ALA A 312 -3.45 19.87 -9.31
C ALA A 312 -3.67 18.47 -9.89
N ASN A 313 -3.15 18.23 -11.08
CA ASN A 313 -3.05 16.89 -11.61
C ASN A 313 -2.14 16.03 -10.73
N HIS A 314 -2.37 14.73 -10.74
CA HIS A 314 -1.46 13.75 -10.15
C HIS A 314 -0.63 13.14 -11.27
N TRP A 315 0.41 12.39 -10.93
CA TRP A 315 1.28 11.76 -11.91
C TRP A 315 1.09 10.25 -11.93
N HIS A 316 1.13 9.69 -13.13
CA HIS A 316 0.76 8.30 -13.39
C HIS A 316 1.82 7.65 -14.26
N VAL A 317 2.55 6.70 -13.70
CA VAL A 317 3.48 5.83 -14.42
C VAL A 317 2.76 4.55 -14.83
N THR A 318 2.95 4.16 -16.09
CA THR A 318 2.56 2.87 -16.63
C THR A 318 3.79 2.13 -17.11
N ALA A 319 4.07 0.96 -16.53
CA ALA A 319 5.05 0.02 -17.03
C ALA A 319 4.33 -1.11 -17.79
N GLU A 320 4.35 -1.05 -19.12
CA GLU A 320 3.71 -2.04 -19.98
C GLU A 320 4.70 -3.12 -20.43
N THR A 321 4.28 -4.39 -20.43
CA THR A 321 5.10 -5.49 -20.97
C THR A 321 5.41 -5.27 -22.45
N ALA A 322 6.69 -5.35 -22.81
CA ALA A 322 7.11 -5.13 -24.20
C ALA A 322 6.64 -6.25 -25.15
N LYS A 323 6.49 -7.48 -24.64
CA LYS A 323 5.97 -8.64 -25.37
C LYS A 323 4.63 -9.08 -24.79
N GLU A 324 3.74 -9.53 -25.68
CA GLU A 324 2.53 -10.23 -25.25
C GLU A 324 2.87 -11.61 -24.69
N SER A 325 2.16 -12.01 -23.65
CA SER A 325 2.29 -13.32 -23.03
C SER A 325 0.97 -13.76 -22.39
N LYS A 326 0.72 -15.08 -22.33
CA LYS A 326 -0.35 -15.63 -21.50
C LYS A 326 -0.04 -15.55 -20.01
N LYS A 327 1.23 -15.67 -19.65
CA LYS A 327 1.72 -15.68 -18.27
C LYS A 327 2.88 -14.71 -18.15
N THR A 328 2.90 -13.91 -17.11
CA THR A 328 4.04 -13.06 -16.79
C THR A 328 4.26 -12.93 -15.29
N ARG A 329 5.48 -12.57 -14.92
CA ARG A 329 5.89 -12.20 -13.57
C ARG A 329 6.48 -10.80 -13.64
N ILE A 330 5.89 -9.87 -12.90
CA ILE A 330 6.40 -8.49 -12.79
C ILE A 330 6.91 -8.33 -11.36
N ALA A 331 8.20 -8.05 -11.22
CA ALA A 331 8.86 -7.79 -9.96
C ALA A 331 9.08 -6.30 -9.76
N ALA A 332 8.88 -5.82 -8.54
CA ALA A 332 9.24 -4.48 -8.10
C ALA A 332 10.06 -4.56 -6.81
N ILE A 333 11.26 -4.00 -6.84
CA ILE A 333 12.08 -3.77 -5.64
C ILE A 333 11.94 -2.29 -5.30
N MET A 334 11.41 -2.00 -4.11
CA MET A 334 11.05 -0.65 -3.69
C MET A 334 11.82 -0.27 -2.42
N ALA A 335 12.72 0.70 -2.51
CA ALA A 335 13.43 1.26 -1.38
C ALA A 335 12.79 2.60 -0.96
N VAL A 336 12.46 2.72 0.33
CA VAL A 336 11.81 3.90 0.91
C VAL A 336 12.77 4.56 1.91
N ASN A 337 13.09 5.83 1.67
CA ASN A 337 14.00 6.60 2.50
C ASN A 337 13.33 7.87 3.00
N GLY A 338 13.53 8.22 4.27
CA GLY A 338 13.26 9.55 4.81
C GLY A 338 14.41 10.53 4.52
N ALA A 339 14.19 11.81 4.82
CA ALA A 339 15.18 12.87 4.55
C ALA A 339 16.54 12.66 5.24
N SER A 340 16.53 11.99 6.39
CA SER A 340 17.74 11.69 7.18
C SER A 340 18.25 10.27 6.99
N GLU A 341 17.61 9.45 6.15
CA GLU A 341 17.98 8.06 5.92
C GLU A 341 18.71 7.91 4.59
N LYS A 342 19.74 7.06 4.56
CA LYS A 342 20.45 6.71 3.34
C LYS A 342 20.63 5.20 3.29
N PHE A 343 20.09 4.57 2.25
CA PHE A 343 20.32 3.16 1.96
C PHE A 343 21.30 3.03 0.79
N ASP A 344 22.38 2.26 0.99
CA ASP A 344 23.21 1.74 -0.10
C ASP A 344 22.48 0.55 -0.73
N VAL A 345 21.75 0.80 -1.81
CA VAL A 345 20.94 -0.19 -2.52
C VAL A 345 21.72 -0.71 -3.73
N LYS A 346 21.95 -2.03 -3.74
CA LYS A 346 22.66 -2.75 -4.81
C LYS A 346 21.76 -3.80 -5.42
N LEU A 347 21.31 -3.55 -6.64
CA LEU A 347 20.52 -4.50 -7.43
C LEU A 347 21.40 -5.60 -8.00
N GLN A 348 20.82 -6.79 -8.14
CA GLN A 348 21.49 -7.97 -8.67
C GLN A 348 20.58 -8.69 -9.66
N HIS A 349 21.16 -9.20 -10.73
CA HIS A 349 20.44 -10.02 -11.70
C HIS A 349 21.19 -11.34 -11.88
N THR A 350 20.48 -12.44 -11.72
CA THR A 350 20.95 -13.77 -12.13
C THR A 350 19.84 -14.47 -12.90
N SER A 351 20.15 -15.57 -13.57
CA SER A 351 19.21 -16.28 -14.46
C SER A 351 17.88 -16.58 -13.74
N GLY A 352 16.81 -15.86 -14.14
CA GLY A 352 15.46 -15.99 -13.58
C GLY A 352 15.17 -15.29 -12.26
N TRP A 353 16.12 -14.52 -11.71
CA TRP A 353 15.98 -13.84 -10.42
C TRP A 353 16.37 -12.36 -10.46
N PHE A 354 15.62 -11.56 -9.72
CA PHE A 354 15.90 -10.16 -9.47
C PHE A 354 16.14 -9.95 -7.98
N GLY A 355 17.36 -9.55 -7.64
CA GLY A 355 17.84 -9.46 -6.26
C GLY A 355 18.20 -8.05 -5.85
N VAL A 356 18.29 -7.85 -4.54
CA VAL A 356 18.73 -6.60 -3.94
C VAL A 356 19.44 -6.86 -2.63
N THR A 357 20.45 -6.03 -2.37
CA THR A 357 21.01 -5.82 -1.06
C THR A 357 20.78 -4.36 -0.69
N ALA A 358 20.32 -4.08 0.53
CA ALA A 358 20.25 -2.72 1.06
C ALA A 358 20.98 -2.66 2.41
N ALA A 359 21.86 -1.67 2.57
CA ALA A 359 22.58 -1.44 3.82
C ALA A 359 22.43 0.02 4.29
N GLY A 360 22.42 0.23 5.60
CA GLY A 360 22.39 1.54 6.22
C GLY A 360 22.60 1.42 7.73
N ASP A 361 22.21 2.44 8.49
CA ASP A 361 22.36 2.45 9.96
C ASP A 361 21.59 1.32 10.65
N PHE A 362 20.57 0.76 9.99
CA PHE A 362 19.79 -0.38 10.48
C PHE A 362 20.48 -1.73 10.27
N GLY A 363 21.68 -1.78 9.66
CA GLY A 363 22.36 -2.99 9.25
C GLY A 363 22.16 -3.30 7.77
N LYS A 364 22.04 -4.59 7.43
CA LYS A 364 21.96 -5.08 6.05
C LYS A 364 20.77 -6.01 5.87
N VAL A 365 20.03 -5.82 4.79
CA VAL A 365 18.98 -6.74 4.34
C VAL A 365 19.26 -7.21 2.91
N GLU A 366 18.71 -8.36 2.58
CA GLU A 366 18.84 -8.95 1.24
C GLU A 366 17.53 -9.59 0.84
N GLY A 367 17.17 -9.51 -0.45
CA GLY A 367 16.03 -10.23 -0.95
C GLY A 367 16.12 -10.56 -2.43
N TRP A 368 15.35 -11.57 -2.84
CA TRP A 368 15.33 -12.12 -4.18
C TRP A 368 13.90 -12.43 -4.63
N ILE A 369 13.59 -12.03 -5.86
CA ILE A 369 12.30 -12.24 -6.53
C ILE A 369 12.52 -13.14 -7.73
N ARG A 370 11.75 -14.22 -7.83
CA ARG A 370 11.77 -15.10 -9.00
C ARG A 370 10.92 -14.52 -10.12
N ILE A 371 11.58 -14.09 -11.19
CA ILE A 371 10.95 -13.50 -12.38
C ILE A 371 10.84 -14.47 -13.56
N ASP A 372 11.55 -15.59 -13.52
CA ASP A 372 11.44 -16.69 -14.48
C ASP A 372 11.41 -18.04 -13.75
N GLU A 373 10.70 -19.01 -14.32
CA GLU A 373 10.63 -20.37 -13.78
C GLU A 373 11.87 -21.20 -14.13
N SER A 374 12.72 -20.73 -15.03
CA SER A 374 14.01 -21.33 -15.36
C SER A 374 15.16 -20.52 -14.74
N GLY A 375 15.99 -21.16 -13.92
CA GLY A 375 17.12 -20.49 -13.26
C GLY A 375 17.73 -21.31 -12.13
N ALA A 376 19.06 -21.30 -12.04
CA ALA A 376 19.76 -21.78 -10.83
C ALA A 376 19.39 -20.90 -9.64
N LEU A 377 19.39 -21.48 -8.44
CA LEU A 377 19.14 -20.71 -7.22
C LEU A 377 20.31 -19.73 -6.97
N PRO A 378 20.04 -18.50 -6.49
CA PRO A 378 21.10 -17.57 -6.09
C PRO A 378 22.00 -18.18 -5.01
N GLU A 379 23.30 -17.86 -5.03
CA GLU A 379 24.27 -18.34 -4.03
C GLU A 379 23.86 -18.00 -2.59
N SER A 380 23.14 -16.89 -2.39
CA SER A 380 22.61 -16.44 -1.10
C SER A 380 21.69 -17.45 -0.40
N PHE A 381 21.18 -18.43 -1.15
CA PHE A 381 20.31 -19.48 -0.64
C PHE A 381 21.10 -20.64 -0.04
N ALA A 382 22.43 -20.67 -0.16
CA ALA A 382 23.28 -21.71 0.40
C ALA A 382 22.98 -21.93 1.90
N GLY A 383 22.84 -23.19 2.30
CA GLY A 383 22.45 -23.57 3.67
C GLY A 383 20.94 -23.50 3.95
N THR A 384 20.12 -22.99 3.03
CA THR A 384 18.65 -23.06 3.13
C THR A 384 18.18 -24.43 2.61
N THR A 385 17.43 -25.18 3.43
CA THR A 385 16.81 -26.44 2.97
C THR A 385 15.56 -26.12 2.15
N ILE A 386 15.61 -26.38 0.85
CA ILE A 386 14.57 -25.99 -0.10
C ILE A 386 13.89 -27.24 -0.63
N SER A 387 12.66 -27.50 -0.18
CA SER A 387 11.82 -28.64 -0.61
C SER A 387 10.72 -28.24 -1.59
N ARG A 388 10.62 -26.95 -1.93
CA ARG A 388 9.56 -26.39 -2.77
C ARG A 388 10.09 -25.26 -3.67
N GLN A 389 9.32 -24.93 -4.70
CA GLN A 389 9.56 -23.76 -5.53
C GLN A 389 9.47 -22.47 -4.69
N ILE A 390 10.49 -21.61 -4.82
CA ILE A 390 10.55 -20.31 -4.17
C ILE A 390 10.18 -19.20 -5.17
N ASN A 391 9.32 -18.29 -4.76
CA ASN A 391 8.88 -17.08 -5.45
C ASN A 391 9.52 -15.82 -4.86
N LEU A 392 9.60 -15.75 -3.53
CA LEU A 392 10.28 -14.68 -2.81
C LEU A 392 11.18 -15.30 -1.74
N TRP A 393 12.35 -14.70 -1.56
CA TRP A 393 13.26 -14.99 -0.46
C TRP A 393 13.77 -13.67 0.12
N GLY A 394 13.96 -13.61 1.42
CA GLY A 394 14.60 -12.46 2.06
C GLY A 394 15.30 -12.82 3.35
N ARG A 395 16.36 -12.08 3.64
CA ARG A 395 17.07 -12.07 4.91
C ARG A 395 16.92 -10.70 5.53
N SER A 396 16.30 -10.66 6.69
CA SER A 396 16.10 -9.42 7.44
C SER A 396 17.34 -9.05 8.27
N ARG A 397 17.33 -7.85 8.87
CA ARG A 397 18.50 -7.26 9.53
C ARG A 397 18.99 -8.03 10.76
N ASP A 398 18.11 -8.81 11.38
CA ASP A 398 18.42 -9.69 12.52
C ASP A 398 18.88 -11.09 12.07
N GLY A 399 18.97 -11.33 10.76
CA GLY A 399 19.35 -12.61 10.18
C GLY A 399 18.20 -13.57 9.93
N GLU A 400 16.95 -13.26 10.31
CA GLU A 400 15.81 -14.13 10.04
C GLU A 400 15.58 -14.24 8.53
N ILE A 401 15.41 -15.48 8.06
CA ILE A 401 15.16 -15.82 6.65
C ILE A 401 13.68 -16.11 6.44
N PHE A 402 13.12 -15.52 5.40
CA PHE A 402 11.77 -15.76 4.92
C PHE A 402 11.80 -16.27 3.48
N PHE A 403 10.95 -17.25 3.14
CA PHE A 403 10.72 -17.67 1.75
C PHE A 403 9.36 -18.34 1.52
N THR A 404 8.82 -18.19 0.31
CA THR A 404 7.47 -18.68 -0.12
C THR A 404 7.51 -19.25 -1.51
#